data_AF-A0A1X7Q051-F1
#
_entry.id   AF-A0A1X7Q051-F1
#
_cell.length_a   1.000
_cell.length_b   1.000
_cell.length_c   1.000
_cell.angle_alpha   90.00
_cell.angle_beta   90.00
_cell.angle_gamma   90.00
#
_symmetry.space_group_name_H-M   'P 1'
#
loop_
_entity.id
_entity.type
_entity.pdbx_description
1 polymer ?
#
loop_
_entity_poly.entity_id
_entity_poly.type
_entity_poly.pdbx_seq_one_letter_code
_entity_poly.pdbx_strand_id
1 'polypeptide(L)' 'MNIIPRHFLRMAKWARHPPGAKRVKLVLAVIAIALAIWGLERVFGTPEWMRIDSTPKGRINR' A
#
# COMPACT_ATOMS: atom_id res chain seq x y z
N MET A 1 -9.47 -24.01 -1.84
CA MET A 1 -9.54 -22.52 -1.85
C MET A 1 -9.87 -22.06 -0.43
N ASN A 2 -8.86 -21.80 0.41
CA ASN A 2 -9.07 -21.40 1.81
C ASN A 2 -9.43 -19.92 1.87
N ILE A 3 -10.70 -19.61 1.66
CA ILE A 3 -11.23 -18.25 1.77
C ILE A 3 -11.28 -17.94 3.26
N ILE A 4 -10.43 -17.02 3.75
CA ILE A 4 -10.32 -16.71 5.18
C ILE A 4 -11.50 -15.81 5.57
N PRO A 5 -12.57 -16.32 6.21
CA PRO A 5 -13.81 -15.58 6.45
C PRO A 5 -13.59 -14.39 7.39
N ARG A 6 -12.52 -14.42 8.20
CA ARG A 6 -12.17 -13.34 9.13
C ARG A 6 -11.94 -12.00 8.42
N HIS A 7 -11.41 -12.00 7.20
CA HIS A 7 -11.11 -10.75 6.47
C HIS A 7 -12.41 -10.05 6.07
N PHE A 8 -13.36 -10.81 5.52
CA PHE A 8 -14.69 -10.31 5.15
C PHE A 8 -15.46 -9.79 6.36
N LEU A 9 -15.43 -10.52 7.48
CA LEU A 9 -16.05 -10.06 8.73
C LEU A 9 -15.44 -8.75 9.25
N ARG A 10 -14.12 -8.57 9.12
CA ARG A 10 -13.44 -7.32 9.48
C ARG A 10 -13.86 -6.15 8.58
N MET A 11 -13.95 -6.37 7.28
CA MET A 11 -14.40 -5.34 6.32
C MET A 11 -15.87 -4.95 6.57
N ALA A 12 -16.75 -5.94 6.79
CA ALA A 12 -18.14 -5.70 7.15
C ALA A 12 -18.27 -4.90 8.46
N LYS A 13 -17.41 -5.18 9.45
CA LYS A 13 -17.37 -4.42 10.70
C LYS A 13 -16.93 -2.97 10.49
N TRP A 14 -15.96 -2.71 9.62
CA TRP A 14 -15.55 -1.35 9.26
C TRP A 14 -16.67 -0.57 8.55
N ALA A 15 -17.46 -1.22 7.69
CA ALA A 15 -18.60 -0.58 7.04
C ALA A 15 -19.69 -0.16 8.04
N ARG A 16 -19.93 -0.97 9.08
CA ARG A 16 -20.95 -0.69 10.11
C ARG A 16 -20.45 0.21 11.23
N HIS A 17 -19.18 0.06 11.63
CA HIS A 17 -18.54 0.78 12.72
C HIS A 17 -17.13 1.19 12.26
N PRO A 18 -17.02 2.30 11.54
CA PRO A 18 -15.74 2.73 11.02
C PRO A 18 -14.78 3.04 12.19
N PRO A 19 -13.49 2.72 12.06
CA PRO A 19 -12.48 3.23 12.98
C PRO A 19 -12.57 4.76 13.02
N GLY A 20 -12.35 5.36 14.20
CA GLY A 20 -12.61 6.79 14.41
C GLY A 20 -12.03 7.71 13.32
N ALA A 21 -12.74 8.79 13.01
CA ALA A 21 -12.49 9.66 11.85
C ALA A 21 -11.03 10.12 11.69
N LYS A 22 -10.28 10.27 12.80
CA LYS A 22 -8.84 10.58 12.78
C LYS A 22 -8.02 9.53 12.02
N ARG A 23 -8.28 8.24 12.26
CA ARG A 23 -7.56 7.14 11.58
C ARG A 23 -7.90 7.07 10.09
N VAL A 24 -9.17 7.26 9.74
CA VAL A 24 -9.62 7.25 8.34
C VAL A 24 -8.96 8.39 7.56
N LYS A 25 -8.95 9.61 8.13
CA LYS A 25 -8.27 10.77 7.51
C LYS A 25 -6.78 10.53 7.34
N LEU A 26 -6.11 9.95 8.34
CA LEU A 26 -4.68 9.61 8.24
C LEU A 26 -4.42 8.64 7.09
N VAL A 27 -5.20 7.57 6.97
CA VAL A 27 -5.03 6.58 5.89
C VAL A 27 -5.32 7.21 4.52
N LEU A 28 -6.39 8.00 4.40
CA LEU A 28 -6.70 8.70 3.16
C LEU A 28 -5.61 9.70 2.76
N ALA A 29 -5.03 10.43 3.71
CA ALA A 29 -3.92 11.34 3.45
C ALA A 29 -2.68 10.59 2.95
N VAL A 30 -2.32 9.46 3.58
CA VAL A 30 -1.20 8.62 3.14
C VAL A 30 -1.44 8.08 1.72
N ILE A 31 -2.65 7.60 1.43
CA ILE A 31 -3.02 7.13 0.09
C ILE A 31 -2.91 8.26 -0.94
N ALA A 32 -3.41 9.46 -0.61
CA ALA A 32 -3.33 10.61 -1.49
C ALA A 32 -1.87 11.00 -1.80
N ILE A 33 -1.00 10.99 -0.80
CA ILE A 33 0.44 11.25 -0.98
C ILE A 33 1.07 10.18 -1.87
N ALA A 34 0.80 8.90 -1.62
CA ALA A 34 1.33 7.80 -2.43
C ALA A 34 0.88 7.90 -3.90
N LEU A 35 -0.40 8.21 -4.15
CA LEU A 35 -0.93 8.41 -5.49
C LEU A 35 -0.36 9.65 -6.17
N ALA A 36 -0.12 10.72 -5.42
CA ALA A 36 0.51 11.93 -5.95
C ALA A 36 1.95 11.63 -6.41
N ILE A 37 2.73 10.93 -5.59
CA ILE A 37 4.09 10.49 -5.94
C ILE A 37 4.05 9.60 -7.18
N TRP A 38 3.17 8.58 -7.20
CA TRP A 38 3.04 7.68 -8.35
C TRP A 38 2.63 8.40 -9.64
N GLY A 39 1.71 9.36 -9.55
CA GLY A 39 1.32 10.21 -10.68
C GLY A 39 2.47 11.08 -11.18
N LEU A 40 3.24 11.67 -10.26
CA LEU A 40 4.43 12.46 -10.57
C LEU A 40 5.51 11.62 -11.26
N GLU A 41 5.80 10.41 -10.75
CA GLU A 41 6.75 9.48 -11.38
C GLU A 41 6.35 9.12 -12.82
N ARG A 42 5.04 8.98 -13.08
CA ARG A 42 4.53 8.65 -14.42
C ARG A 42 4.73 9.78 -15.42
N VAL A 43 4.74 11.03 -14.96
CA VAL A 43 4.82 12.23 -15.81
C VAL A 43 6.26 12.73 -15.95
N PHE A 44 7.05 12.71 -14.87
CA PHE A 44 8.43 13.24 -14.84
C PHE A 44 9.52 12.17 -14.93
N GLY A 45 9.17 10.88 -14.76
CA GLY A 45 10.13 9.80 -14.61
C GLY A 45 10.63 9.66 -13.17
N THR A 46 11.19 8.49 -12.85
CA THR A 46 11.81 8.23 -11.54
C THR A 46 13.27 8.67 -11.55
N PRO A 47 13.69 9.54 -10.59
CA PRO A 47 15.06 10.00 -10.52
C PRO A 47 16.02 8.86 -10.10
N GLU A 48 17.30 8.99 -10.43
CA GLU A 48 18.30 7.92 -10.27
C GLU A 48 18.43 7.39 -8.83
N TRP A 49 18.25 8.26 -7.83
CA TRP A 49 18.29 7.90 -6.41
C TRP A 49 17.11 7.04 -5.94
N MET A 50 16.05 6.94 -6.75
CA MET A 50 14.86 6.11 -6.49
C MET A 50 14.92 4.77 -7.23
N ARG A 51 15.93 4.55 -8.09
CA ARG A 51 16.09 3.29 -8.80
C ARG A 51 16.71 2.27 -7.86
N ILE A 52 16.02 1.16 -7.66
CA ILE A 52 16.61 0.02 -6.96
C ILE A 52 17.58 -0.66 -7.93
N ASP A 53 18.87 -0.58 -7.65
CA ASP A 53 19.86 -1.43 -8.29
C ASP A 53 19.49 -2.87 -7.96
N SER A 54 19.08 -3.61 -8.99
CA SER A 54 18.61 -4.98 -8.87
C SER A 54 19.79 -5.88 -8.51
N THR A 55 20.21 -5.88 -7.24
CA THR A 55 21.14 -6.86 -6.72
C THR A 55 20.46 -8.22 -6.86
N PRO A 56 21.05 -9.18 -7.59
CA PRO A 56 20.43 -10.48 -7.84
C PRO A 56 19.98 -11.09 -6.51
N LYS A 57 18.71 -11.48 -6.45
CA LYS A 57 18.13 -12.24 -5.35
C LYS A 57 19.14 -13.28 -4.90
N GLY A 58 19.67 -13.10 -3.69
CA GLY A 58 20.54 -14.08 -3.06
C GLY A 58 19.85 -15.44 -3.15
N ARG A 59 20.32 -16.27 -4.08
CA ARG A 59 20.06 -17.70 -4.07
C ARG A 59 20.72 -18.19 -2.80
N ILE A 60 19.94 -18.28 -1.74
CA ILE A 60 20.31 -19.07 -0.57
C ILE A 60 20.23 -20.51 -1.09
N ASN A 61 21.36 -21.03 -1.56
CA ASN A 61 21.44 -22.43 -1.90
C ASN A 61 21.38 -23.21 -0.59
N ARG A 62 20.43 -24.15 -0.57
CA ARG A 62 20.02 -25.00 0.55
C ARG A 62 21.17 -25.51 1.42
#